data_AF-X1SBJ9-F1
#
_entry.id   AF-X1SBJ9-F1
#
_cell.length_a   1.000
_cell.length_b   1.000
_cell.length_c   1.000
_cell.angle_alpha   90.00
_cell.angle_beta   90.00
_cell.angle_gamma   90.00
#
_symmetry.space_group_name_H-M   'P 1'
#
loop_
_entity.id
_entity.type
_entity.pdbx_description
1 polymer ?
#
loop_
_entity_poly.entity_id
_entity_poly.type
_entity_poly.pdbx_seq_one_letter_code
_entity_poly.pdbx_strand_id
1 'polypeptide(L)' 'MNAPKEKYSEIVEQCKQALTVIILSADIIRTRETLSLEGEKCLQEIKTQAWRINRELKQAE' A
#
# COMPACT_ATOMS: atom_id res chain seq x y z
N MET A 1 -23.46 -14.68 -19.54
CA MET A 1 -22.44 -14.96 -18.50
C MET A 1 -21.74 -13.64 -18.17
N ASN A 2 -22.16 -12.92 -17.12
CA ASN A 2 -21.67 -11.58 -16.75
C ASN A 2 -20.85 -11.61 -15.44
N ALA A 3 -19.77 -12.39 -15.37
CA ALA A 3 -19.04 -12.62 -14.12
C ALA A 3 -17.50 -12.42 -14.09
N PRO A 4 -16.84 -11.54 -14.90
CA PRO A 4 -15.44 -11.17 -14.61
C PRO A 4 -15.27 -9.80 -13.90
N LYS A 5 -16.18 -8.84 -14.11
CA LYS A 5 -15.97 -7.45 -13.67
C LYS A 5 -16.08 -7.25 -12.16
N GLU A 6 -17.02 -7.93 -11.51
CA GLU A 6 -17.24 -7.80 -10.05
C GLU A 6 -16.08 -8.37 -9.25
N LYS A 7 -15.56 -9.54 -9.64
CA LYS A 7 -14.41 -10.17 -8.98
C LYS A 7 -13.12 -9.33 -9.13
N TYR A 8 -12.93 -8.70 -10.28
CA TYR A 8 -11.78 -7.80 -10.48
C TYR A 8 -11.89 -6.56 -9.59
N SER A 9 -13.08 -5.96 -9.48
CA SER A 9 -13.36 -4.83 -8.59
C SER A 9 -13.09 -5.15 -7.12
N GLU A 10 -13.52 -6.34 -6.66
CA GLU A 10 -13.29 -6.78 -5.28
C GLU A 10 -11.79 -6.93 -4.96
N ILE A 11 -11.02 -7.52 -5.88
CA ILE A 11 -9.56 -7.68 -5.73
C ILE A 11 -8.87 -6.32 -5.68
N VAL A 12 -9.27 -5.36 -6.53
CA VAL A 12 -8.72 -4.00 -6.51
C VAL A 12 -8.99 -3.32 -5.17
N GLU A 13 -10.18 -3.48 -4.61
CA GLU A 13 -10.53 -2.90 -3.32
C GLU A 13 -9.74 -3.54 -2.17
N GLN A 14 -9.59 -4.86 -2.16
CA GLN A 14 -8.74 -5.56 -1.19
C GLN A 14 -7.28 -5.10 -1.28
N CYS A 15 -6.75 -4.90 -2.50
CA CYS A 15 -5.40 -4.36 -2.70
C CYS A 15 -5.25 -2.95 -2.12
N LYS A 16 -6.21 -2.04 -2.34
CA LYS A 16 -6.20 -0.68 -1.77
C LYS A 16 -6.20 -0.70 -0.24
N GLN A 17 -6.98 -1.59 0.36
CA GLN A 17 -7.02 -1.77 1.82
C GLN A 17 -5.67 -2.25 2.35
N ALA A 18 -5.08 -3.29 1.74
CA ALA A 18 -3.77 -3.80 2.11
C ALA A 18 -2.67 -2.74 2.00
N LEU A 19 -2.66 -1.96 0.91
CA LEU A 19 -1.71 -0.86 0.72
C LEU A 19 -1.87 0.23 1.78
N THR A 20 -3.10 0.54 2.17
CA THR A 20 -3.37 1.50 3.26
C THR A 20 -2.80 1.01 4.59
N VAL A 21 -2.98 -0.28 4.91
CA VAL A 21 -2.41 -0.90 6.12
C VAL A 21 -0.88 -0.83 6.12
N ILE A 22 -0.23 -1.12 4.99
CA ILE A 22 1.23 -1.04 4.84
C ILE A 22 1.73 0.40 5.10
N ILE A 23 1.09 1.40 4.51
CA ILE A 23 1.45 2.80 4.68
C ILE A 23 1.33 3.23 6.15
N LEU A 24 0.22 2.89 6.80
CA LEU A 24 0.00 3.22 8.21
C LEU A 24 0.97 2.49 9.14
N SER A 25 1.25 1.22 8.86
CA SER A 25 2.23 0.43 9.63
C SER A 25 3.62 1.03 9.52
N ALA A 26 4.01 1.48 8.33
CA ALA A 26 5.29 2.16 8.13
C ALA A 26 5.37 3.46 8.95
N ASP A 27 4.30 4.24 9.01
CA ASP A 27 4.25 5.45 9.84
C ASP A 27 4.32 5.15 11.34
N ILE A 28 3.69 4.06 11.79
CA ILE A 28 3.77 3.62 13.19
C ILE A 28 5.21 3.20 13.53
N ILE A 29 5.85 2.38 12.70
CA ILE A 29 7.23 1.91 12.91
C ILE A 29 8.17 3.11 13.00
N ARG A 30 8.09 4.05 12.05
CA ARG A 30 8.91 5.27 12.05
C ARG A 30 8.72 6.13 13.30
N THR A 31 7.52 6.12 13.87
CA THR A 31 7.20 6.92 15.06
C THR A 31 7.64 6.24 16.36
N ARG A 32 7.61 4.91 16.42
CA ARG A 32 7.80 4.15 17.67
C ARG A 32 9.19 3.54 17.82
N GLU A 33 9.87 3.27 16.71
CA GLU A 33 11.16 2.60 16.70
C GLU A 33 12.29 3.59 16.41
N THR A 34 13.45 3.37 17.03
CA THR A 34 14.68 4.01 16.58
C THR A 34 15.32 3.14 15.52
N LEU A 35 15.16 3.54 14.26
CA LEU A 35 15.70 2.81 13.12
C LEU A 35 17.16 3.20 12.87
N SER A 36 17.95 2.24 12.37
CA SER A 36 19.20 2.58 11.71
C SER A 36 18.93 3.40 10.45
N LEU A 37 19.95 4.07 9.90
CA LEU A 37 19.84 4.78 8.63
C LEU A 37 19.33 3.88 7.50
N GLU A 38 19.76 2.62 7.48
CA GLU A 38 19.33 1.63 6.50
C GLU A 38 17.87 1.22 6.71
N GLY A 39 17.46 1.06 7.97
CA GLY A 39 16.06 0.79 8.33
C GLY A 39 15.12 1.91 7.89
N GLU A 40 15.50 3.18 8.11
CA GLU A 40 14.72 4.33 7.65
C GLU A 40 14.60 4.37 6.13
N LYS A 41 15.70 4.14 5.40
CA LYS A 41 15.68 4.09 3.92
C LYS A 41 14.73 2.99 3.41
N CYS A 42 14.86 1.78 3.94
CA CYS A 42 14.01 0.66 3.56
C CYS A 42 12.52 0.96 3.83
N LEU A 43 12.22 1.57 4.98
CA LEU A 43 10.85 1.93 5.34
C LEU A 43 10.26 3.01 4.42
N GLN A 44 11.05 4.01 4.04
CA GLN A 44 10.65 5.03 3.08
C GLN A 44 10.44 4.45 1.67
N GLU A 45 11.26 3.51 1.24
CA GLU A 45 11.10 2.82 -0.04
C GLU A 45 9.79 2.02 -0.07
N ILE A 46 9.51 1.22 0.97
CA ILE A 46 8.25 0.47 1.11
C ILE A 46 7.05 1.42 1.05
N LYS A 47 7.07 2.51 1.83
CA LYS A 47 5.98 3.48 1.86
C LYS A 47 5.78 4.15 0.50
N THR A 48 6.87 4.51 -0.18
CA THR A 48 6.83 5.14 -1.52
C THR A 48 6.24 4.20 -2.56
N GLN A 49 6.66 2.93 -2.56
CA GLN A 49 6.12 1.93 -3.48
C GLN A 49 4.63 1.67 -3.22
N ALA A 50 4.23 1.53 -1.96
CA ALA A 50 2.83 1.33 -1.59
C ALA A 50 1.95 2.51 -2.03
N TRP A 51 2.42 3.74 -1.85
CA TRP A 51 1.74 4.95 -2.35
C TRP A 51 1.59 4.96 -3.86
N ARG A 52 2.64 4.59 -4.60
CA ARG A 52 2.61 4.54 -6.07
C ARG A 52 1.55 3.55 -6.56
N ILE A 53 1.56 2.32 -6.04
CA ILE A 53 0.60 1.29 -6.44
C ILE A 53 -0.83 1.73 -6.08
N ASN A 54 -1.05 2.29 -4.88
CA ASN A 54 -2.37 2.73 -4.46
C ASN A 54 -2.91 3.87 -5.35
N ARG A 55 -2.03 4.77 -5.79
CA ARG A 55 -2.38 5.83 -6.74
C ARG A 55 -2.76 5.27 -8.12
N GLU A 56 -1.98 4.32 -8.64
CA GLU A 56 -2.27 3.67 -9.93
C GLU A 56 -3.60 2.93 -9.91
N LEU A 57 -3.90 2.20 -8.82
CA LEU A 57 -5.19 1.50 -8.65
C LEU A 57 -6.39 2.45 -8.59
N LYS A 58 -6.24 3.65 -8.04
CA LYS A 58 -7.30 4.67 -8.01
C LYS A 58 -7.52 5.38 -9.35
N GLN A 59 -6.52 5.35 -10.24
CA GLN A 59 -6.62 5.95 -11.58
C GLN A 59 -7.15 4.96 -12.64
N ALA A 60 -7.20 3.67 -12.30
CA ALA A 60 -7.70 2.60 -13.17
C ALA A 60 -9.22 2.37 -13.08
N GLU A 61 -9.91 3.11 -12.21
CA GLU A 61 -11.38 3.14 -12.04
C GLU A 61 -12.03 4.25 -12.86
#